data_AF-A0A2S9GH03-F1
#
_entry.id   AF-A0A2S9GH03-F1
#
_cell.length_a   1.000
_cell.length_b   1.000
_cell.length_c   1.000
_cell.angle_alpha   90.00
_cell.angle_beta   90.00
_cell.angle_gamma   90.00
#
_symmetry.space_group_name_H-M   'P 1'
#
loop_
_entity.id
_entity.type
_entity.pdbx_description
1 polymer ?
#
loop_
_entity_poly.entity_id
_entity_poly.type
_entity_poly.pdbx_seq_one_letter_code
_entity_poly.pdbx_strand_id
1 'polypeptide(L)'
;AVGLCDRQGFDGTTVDQIAAVAEVSPRTFSRYFATKDAIALALIDEVVENAAAELSRQPLELSHIEALRRAYVAMARNTQLATTG
;
A
#
# COMPACT_ATOMS: atom_id res chain seq x y z
N ALA A 1 -4.87 7.02 -6.39
CA ALA A 1 -4.50 5.98 -7.37
C ALA A 1 -5.49 4.81 -7.35
N VAL A 2 -5.60 4.06 -6.24
CA VAL A 2 -6.45 2.86 -6.12
C VAL A 2 -7.88 3.08 -6.62
N GLY A 3 -8.58 4.11 -6.14
CA GLY A 3 -9.96 4.37 -6.60
C GLY A 3 -10.10 4.77 -8.07
N LEU A 4 -9.02 5.25 -8.72
CA LEU A 4 -9.03 5.51 -10.15
C LEU A 4 -8.86 4.19 -10.93
N CYS A 5 -7.91 3.35 -10.50
CA CYS A 5 -7.71 2.01 -11.04
C CYS A 5 -8.96 1.14 -10.90
N ASP A 6 -9.72 1.25 -9.80
CA ASP A 6 -10.96 0.51 -9.59
C ASP A 6 -12.04 0.86 -10.62
N ARG A 7 -12.13 2.14 -11.02
CA ARG A 7 -13.15 2.60 -11.97
C ARG A 7 -12.84 2.31 -13.43
N GLN A 8 -11.57 2.37 -13.83
CA GLN A 8 -11.17 2.31 -15.26
C GLN A 8 -10.09 1.27 -15.57
N GLY A 9 -9.77 0.41 -14.61
CA GLY A 9 -8.71 -0.58 -14.70
C GLY A 9 -7.31 0.02 -14.50
N PHE A 10 -6.37 -0.83 -14.10
CA PHE A 10 -4.96 -0.44 -13.92
C PHE A 10 -4.32 0.00 -15.24
N ASP A 11 -4.60 -0.68 -16.34
CA ASP A 11 -4.08 -0.33 -17.68
C ASP A 11 -4.69 0.94 -18.26
N GLY A 12 -5.95 1.23 -17.92
CA GLY A 12 -6.60 2.49 -18.28
C GLY A 12 -6.17 3.68 -17.43
N THR A 13 -5.31 3.51 -16.43
CA THR A 13 -4.90 4.56 -15.49
C THR A 13 -3.49 5.06 -15.77
N THR A 14 -3.32 6.37 -15.96
CA THR A 14 -2.02 7.01 -16.23
C THR A 14 -1.48 7.76 -15.02
N VAL A 15 -0.16 7.98 -15.01
CA VAL A 15 0.54 8.77 -13.98
C VAL A 15 -0.01 10.20 -13.92
N ASP A 16 -0.28 10.83 -15.06
CA ASP A 16 -0.83 12.19 -15.10
C ASP A 16 -2.21 12.30 -14.48
N GLN A 17 -3.08 11.31 -14.72
CA GLN A 17 -4.41 11.26 -14.10
C GLN A 17 -4.30 11.09 -12.58
N ILE A 18 -3.35 10.27 -12.11
CA ILE A 18 -3.10 10.10 -10.68
C ILE A 18 -2.56 11.41 -10.07
N ALA A 19 -1.62 12.08 -10.73
CA ALA A 19 -1.08 13.36 -10.29
C ALA A 19 -2.16 14.45 -10.20
N ALA A 20 -3.06 14.50 -11.19
CA ALA A 20 -4.19 15.43 -11.20
C ALA A 20 -5.16 15.20 -10.03
N VAL A 21 -5.49 13.93 -9.73
CA VAL A 21 -6.35 13.58 -8.57
C VAL A 21 -5.66 13.87 -7.24
N ALA A 22 -4.33 13.77 -7.18
CA ALA A 22 -3.54 14.08 -6.00
C ALA A 22 -3.19 15.58 -5.86
N GLU A 23 -3.73 16.44 -6.75
CA GLU A 23 -3.49 17.89 -6.75
C GLU A 23 -2.01 18.31 -6.76
N VAL A 24 -1.16 17.50 -7.41
CA VAL A 24 0.28 17.76 -7.55
C VAL A 24 0.67 17.86 -9.02
N SER A 25 1.69 18.67 -9.32
CA SER A 25 2.19 18.76 -10.69
C SER A 25 2.75 17.41 -11.16
N PRO A 26 2.64 17.06 -12.46
CA PRO A 26 3.26 15.85 -13.01
C PRO A 26 4.76 15.80 -12.74
N ARG A 27 5.46 16.95 -12.78
CA ARG A 27 6.89 17.03 -12.44
C ARG A 27 7.17 16.66 -10.98
N THR A 28 6.32 17.10 -10.04
CA THR A 28 6.44 16.75 -8.63
C THR A 28 6.16 15.27 -8.41
N PHE A 29 5.12 14.75 -9.05
CA PHE A 29 4.70 13.36 -8.92
C PHE A 29 5.73 12.39 -9.52
N SER A 30 6.18 12.64 -10.75
CA SER A 30 7.18 11.81 -11.44
C SER A 30 8.55 11.79 -10.75
N ARG A 31 8.84 12.76 -9.87
CA ARG A 31 10.02 12.72 -9.00
C ARG A 31 9.98 11.55 -8.01
N TYR A 32 8.79 11.17 -7.56
CA TYR A 32 8.59 10.08 -6.62
C TYR A 32 8.19 8.77 -7.32
N PHE A 33 7.42 8.86 -8.42
CA PHE A 33 6.91 7.70 -9.13
C PHE A 33 7.09 7.85 -10.63
N ALA A 34 8.15 7.23 -11.18
CA ALA A 34 8.44 7.28 -12.60
C ALA A 34 7.39 6.56 -13.47
N THR A 35 6.74 5.53 -12.93
CA THR A 35 5.72 4.72 -13.61
C THR A 35 4.55 4.40 -12.67
N LYS A 36 3.39 4.04 -13.23
CA LYS A 36 2.25 3.56 -12.43
C LYS A 36 2.58 2.28 -11.66
N ASP A 37 3.47 1.45 -12.19
CA ASP A 37 3.93 0.20 -11.55
C ASP A 37 4.76 0.51 -10.30
N ALA A 38 5.56 1.58 -10.31
CA ALA A 38 6.29 2.04 -9.13
C ALA A 38 5.35 2.42 -7.97
N ILE A 39 4.14 2.91 -8.27
CA ILE A 39 3.12 3.19 -7.26
C ILE A 39 2.62 1.89 -6.64
N ALA A 40 2.34 0.87 -7.46
CA ALA A 40 1.89 -0.43 -6.97
C ALA A 40 2.95 -1.11 -6.09
N LEU A 41 4.23 -1.03 -6.50
CA LEU A 41 5.35 -1.55 -5.71
C LEU A 41 5.48 -0.83 -4.37
N ALA A 42 5.37 0.49 -4.34
CA ALA A 42 5.42 1.25 -3.08
C ALA A 42 4.29 0.86 -2.10
N LEU A 43 3.10 0.53 -2.61
CA LEU A 43 2.00 0.02 -1.78
C LEU A 43 2.31 -1.38 -1.22
N ILE A 44 3.00 -2.23 -2.00
CA ILE A 44 3.45 -3.55 -1.53
C ILE A 44 4.53 -3.39 -0.45
N ASP A 45 5.49 -2.49 -0.64
CA ASP A 45 6.54 -2.21 0.34
C ASP A 45 5.92 -1.75 1.66
N GLU A 46 4.93 -0.84 1.62
CA GLU A 46 4.20 -0.41 2.80
C GLU A 46 3.48 -1.56 3.53
N VAL A 47 2.84 -2.47 2.78
CA VAL A 47 2.19 -3.67 3.33
C VAL A 47 3.22 -4.58 4.01
N VAL A 48 4.38 -4.80 3.39
CA VAL A 48 5.44 -5.64 3.93
C VAL A 48 6.04 -5.04 5.19
N GLU A 49 6.31 -3.73 5.19
CA GLU A 49 6.85 -3.01 6.36
C GLU A 49 5.88 -3.05 7.53
N ASN A 50 4.58 -2.82 7.28
CA ASN A 50 3.55 -2.89 8.32
C ASN A 50 3.39 -4.32 8.86
N ALA A 51 3.39 -5.33 7.98
CA ALA A 51 3.34 -6.73 8.40
C ALA A 51 4.59 -7.12 9.22
N ALA A 52 5.77 -6.66 8.82
CA ALA A 52 7.01 -6.88 9.56
C ALA A 52 6.96 -6.23 10.96
N ALA A 53 6.43 -5.01 11.06
CA ALA A 53 6.25 -4.32 12.33
C ALA A 53 5.27 -5.06 13.27
N GLU A 54 4.18 -5.63 12.75
CA GLU A 54 3.26 -6.46 13.53
C GLU A 54 3.86 -7.82 13.90
N LEU A 55 4.72 -8.38 13.04
CA LEU A 55 5.43 -9.61 13.30
C LEU A 55 6.39 -9.44 14.48
N SER A 56 7.13 -8.32 14.53
CA SER A 56 8.04 -8.00 15.64
C SER A 56 7.35 -7.88 17.00
N ARG A 57 6.01 -7.74 17.04
CA ARG A 57 5.21 -7.68 18.27
C ARG A 57 4.64 -9.04 18.70
N GLN A 58 4.83 -10.09 17.89
CA GLN A 58 4.30 -11.42 18.22
C GLN A 58 5.13 -12.11 19.32
N PRO A 59 4.49 -12.88 20.22
CA PRO A 59 5.21 -13.72 21.19
C PRO A 59 6.14 -14.73 20.50
N LEU A 60 7.33 -14.92 21.07
CA LEU A 60 8.36 -15.81 20.52
C LEU A 60 8.02 -17.30 20.67
N GLU A 61 7.05 -17.63 21.52
CA GLU A 61 6.56 -19.00 21.74
C GLU A 61 5.65 -19.49 20.61
N LEU A 62 5.20 -18.59 19.73
CA LEU A 62 4.39 -18.96 18.58
C LEU A 62 5.24 -19.66 17.51
N SER A 63 4.62 -20.58 16.78
CA SER A 63 5.22 -21.10 15.55
C SER A 63 5.36 -19.97 14.52
N HIS A 64 6.39 -20.04 13.68
CA HIS A 64 6.66 -19.02 12.65
C HIS A 64 5.44 -18.74 11.75
N ILE A 65 4.70 -19.79 11.35
CA ILE A 65 3.51 -19.63 10.51
C ILE A 65 2.37 -18.94 11.26
N GLU A 66 2.18 -19.23 12.54
CA GLU A 66 1.13 -18.57 13.34
C GLU A 66 1.49 -17.10 13.62
N ALA A 67 2.75 -16.79 13.89
CA ALA A 67 3.23 -15.43 14.05
C ALA A 67 3.03 -14.61 12.75
N LEU A 68 3.41 -15.17 11.60
CA LEU A 68 3.18 -14.55 10.29
C LEU A 68 1.69 -14.32 10.01
N ARG A 69 0.84 -15.32 10.26
CA ARG A 69 -0.62 -15.19 10.08
C ARG A 69 -1.18 -14.06 10.94
N ARG A 70 -0.82 -14.01 12.22
CA ARG A 70 -1.29 -12.97 13.15
C ARG A 70 -0.83 -11.58 12.73
N ALA A 71 0.43 -11.46 12.31
CA ALA A 71 0.99 -10.20 11.83
C ALA A 71 0.23 -9.65 10.63
N TYR A 72 0.00 -10.49 9.61
CA TYR A 72 -0.78 -10.10 8.42
C TYR A 72 -2.23 -9.74 8.74
N VAL A 73 -2.89 -10.48 9.64
CA VAL A 73 -4.26 -10.17 10.06
C VAL A 73 -4.33 -8.87 10.86
N ALA A 74 -3.37 -8.62 11.75
CA ALA A 74 -3.27 -7.39 12.53
C ALA A 74 -3.05 -6.18 11.61
N MET A 75 -2.08 -6.30 10.68
CA MET A 75 -1.80 -5.30 9.67
C MET A 75 -3.08 -4.94 8.88
N ALA A 76 -3.80 -5.94 8.37
CA ALA A 76 -4.99 -5.73 7.54
C ALA A 76 -6.12 -5.00 8.30
N ARG A 77 -6.30 -5.32 9.59
CA ARG A 77 -7.29 -4.66 10.43
C ARG A 77 -6.92 -3.19 10.70
N ASN A 78 -5.64 -2.90 10.88
CA ASN A 78 -5.16 -1.54 11.13
C ASN A 78 -5.31 -0.65 9.88
N THR A 79 -5.11 -1.20 8.68
CA THR A 79 -5.32 -0.45 7.42
C THR A 79 -6.79 -0.06 7.21
N GLN A 80 -7.75 -0.94 7.58
CA GLN A 80 -9.19 -0.66 7.46
C GLN A 80 -9.64 0.49 8.37
N LEU A 81 -9.03 0.63 9.55
CA LEU A 81 -9.33 1.72 10.48
C LEU A 81 -8.80 3.08 9.96
N ALA A 82 -7.64 3.08 9.28
CA ALA A 82 -7.06 4.30 8.72
C ALA A 82 -7.86 4.87 7.52
N THR A 83 -8.68 4.07 6.85
CA THR A 83 -9.49 4.51 5.70
C THR A 83 -10.87 5.07 6.09
N THR A 84 -11.23 5.03 7.38
CA THR A 84 -12.57 5.46 7.88
C THR A 84 -12.55 6.87 8.50
N GLY A 85 -11.42 7.59 8.47
CA GLY A 85 -11.29 8.99 8.92
C GLY A 85 -11.16 9.95 7.75
#